data_AF-A0A2S7SQD9-F1
#
_entry.id   AF-A0A2S7SQD9-F1
#
_cell.length_a   1.000
_cell.length_b   1.000
_cell.length_c   1.000
_cell.angle_alpha   90.00
_cell.angle_beta   90.00
_cell.angle_gamma   90.00
#
_symmetry.space_group_name_H-M   'P 1'
#
loop_
_entity.id
_entity.type
_entity.pdbx_description
1 polymer ?
#
loop_
_entity_poly.entity_id
_entity_poly.type
_entity_poly.pdbx_seq_one_letter_code
_entity_poly.pdbx_strand_id
1 'polypeptide(L)'
;MKQNKMTARFLVIICLLFVNIHCYSQSFNDEKVVVTNYVKRMYLASSFEGAKLIEGEDRKYYVVAITLPDESKEPSSEKQLTTAEHKAEESARSTFAEPCIKLEMLVAMPDQGKKKTTFLFLCQPLSEFVVITYKQQPFDGAKLITTPNSSYLISGVTLENKKYASAAMMDRVAQIKAKSQASIFFNGSTISSDMIITTSGRKKDNASEMIREQSMGFVDGLENLVKFDLDSKKVYFFYKELKK
;
A
#
# COMPACT_ATOMS: atom_id res chain seq x y z
N MET A 1 -22.29 48.45 -46.40
CA MET A 1 -22.68 47.96 -45.04
C MET A 1 -23.10 46.48 -44.95
N LYS A 2 -22.91 45.62 -45.96
CA LYS A 2 -23.35 44.20 -45.92
C LYS A 2 -22.28 43.18 -45.47
N GLN A 3 -21.01 43.57 -45.38
CA GLN A 3 -19.89 42.62 -45.17
C GLN A 3 -19.67 42.23 -43.69
N ASN A 4 -20.01 43.10 -42.73
CA ASN A 4 -19.83 42.81 -41.28
C ASN A 4 -20.81 41.80 -40.68
N LYS A 5 -21.96 41.56 -41.33
CA LYS A 5 -22.94 40.57 -40.82
C LYS A 5 -22.53 39.12 -41.11
N MET A 6 -21.73 38.90 -42.15
CA MET A 6 -21.30 37.55 -42.55
C MET A 6 -20.11 37.07 -41.71
N THR A 7 -19.17 37.98 -41.38
CA THR A 7 -18.03 37.69 -40.50
C THR A 7 -18.46 37.45 -39.06
N ALA A 8 -19.43 38.20 -38.53
CA ALA A 8 -19.97 37.99 -37.19
C ALA A 8 -20.70 36.64 -37.05
N ARG A 9 -21.44 36.20 -38.09
CA ARG A 9 -22.09 34.88 -38.12
C ARG A 9 -21.07 33.74 -38.18
N PHE A 10 -19.99 33.91 -38.92
CA PHE A 10 -18.91 32.92 -39.01
C PHE A 10 -18.15 32.78 -37.68
N LEU A 11 -17.94 33.90 -36.97
CA LEU A 11 -17.27 33.93 -35.68
C LEU A 11 -18.10 33.29 -34.56
N VAL A 12 -19.43 33.41 -34.60
CA VAL A 12 -20.36 32.72 -33.68
C VAL A 12 -20.36 31.20 -33.91
N ILE A 13 -20.26 30.75 -35.17
CA ILE A 13 -20.20 29.31 -35.50
C ILE A 13 -18.88 28.70 -35.03
N ILE A 14 -17.76 29.42 -35.16
CA ILE A 14 -16.46 28.97 -34.63
C ILE A 14 -16.49 28.90 -33.10
N CYS A 15 -17.11 29.86 -32.41
CA CYS A 15 -17.30 29.79 -30.95
C CYS A 15 -18.14 28.58 -30.52
N LEU A 16 -19.16 28.18 -31.29
CA LEU A 16 -19.99 27.00 -30.99
C LEU A 16 -19.26 25.68 -31.21
N LEU A 17 -18.25 25.63 -32.10
CA LEU A 17 -17.45 24.43 -32.35
C LEU A 17 -16.43 24.14 -31.25
N PHE A 18 -16.06 25.12 -30.43
CA PHE A 18 -15.18 24.94 -29.26
C PHE A 18 -15.92 24.54 -27.97
N VAL A 19 -17.26 24.45 -27.96
CA VAL A 19 -18.04 24.08 -26.76
C VAL A 19 -18.00 22.57 -26.44
N ASN A 20 -17.48 21.74 -27.34
CA ASN A 20 -17.34 20.30 -27.11
C ASN A 20 -15.95 19.90 -26.59
N ILE A 21 -15.38 20.68 -25.67
CA ILE A 21 -14.31 20.18 -24.82
C ILE A 21 -14.95 19.09 -23.95
N HIS A 22 -14.64 17.84 -24.29
CA HIS A 22 -15.07 16.67 -23.55
C HIS A 22 -14.54 16.77 -22.12
N CYS A 23 -15.37 17.26 -21.20
CA CYS A 23 -15.17 17.07 -19.78
C CYS A 23 -15.34 15.58 -19.48
N TYR A 24 -14.26 14.81 -19.60
CA TYR A 24 -14.13 13.54 -18.91
C TYR A 24 -13.96 13.81 -17.42
N SER A 25 -15.05 14.21 -16.77
CA SER A 25 -15.16 14.03 -15.33
C SER A 25 -15.47 12.55 -15.11
N GLN A 26 -14.43 11.71 -15.07
CA GLN A 26 -14.59 10.37 -14.54
C GLN A 26 -14.78 10.50 -13.03
N SER A 27 -15.98 10.13 -12.61
CA SER A 27 -16.49 10.22 -11.25
C SER A 27 -15.67 9.34 -10.31
N PHE A 28 -14.74 9.95 -9.56
CA PHE A 28 -14.07 9.30 -8.42
C PHE A 28 -15.08 8.77 -7.38
N ASN A 29 -16.29 9.35 -7.34
CA ASN A 29 -17.34 8.91 -6.43
C ASN A 29 -17.99 7.60 -6.90
N ASP A 30 -18.04 7.33 -8.21
CA ASP A 30 -18.70 6.14 -8.75
C ASP A 30 -17.95 4.87 -8.33
N GLU A 31 -16.61 4.87 -8.36
CA GLU A 31 -15.83 3.69 -7.95
C GLU A 31 -16.02 3.39 -6.46
N LYS A 32 -16.03 4.42 -5.60
CA LYS A 32 -16.31 4.25 -4.16
C LYS A 32 -17.72 3.71 -3.93
N VAL A 33 -18.73 4.24 -4.62
CA VAL A 33 -20.11 3.78 -4.50
C VAL A 33 -20.25 2.33 -4.96
N VAL A 34 -19.59 1.94 -6.05
CA VAL A 34 -19.57 0.56 -6.55
C VAL A 34 -18.97 -0.39 -5.51
N VAL A 35 -17.80 -0.05 -4.96
CA VAL A 35 -17.13 -0.87 -3.94
C VAL A 35 -17.98 -0.99 -2.67
N THR A 36 -18.53 0.12 -2.17
CA THR A 36 -19.41 0.12 -0.99
C THR A 36 -20.61 -0.80 -1.21
N ASN A 37 -21.27 -0.72 -2.37
CA ASN A 37 -22.43 -1.55 -2.67
C ASN A 37 -22.06 -3.04 -2.80
N TYR A 38 -20.94 -3.35 -3.44
CA TYR A 38 -20.45 -4.72 -3.57
C TYR A 38 -20.15 -5.34 -2.19
N VAL A 39 -19.34 -4.67 -1.37
CA VAL A 39 -18.97 -5.13 -0.04
C VAL A 39 -20.19 -5.29 0.86
N LYS A 40 -21.12 -4.33 0.81
CA LYS A 40 -22.38 -4.41 1.56
C LYS A 40 -23.19 -5.64 1.18
N ARG A 41 -23.32 -5.95 -0.11
CA ARG A 41 -24.04 -7.16 -0.57
C ARG A 41 -23.35 -8.44 -0.11
N MET A 42 -22.03 -8.50 -0.19
CA MET A 42 -21.25 -9.65 0.29
C MET A 42 -21.42 -9.87 1.80
N TYR A 43 -21.39 -8.79 2.57
CA TYR A 43 -21.65 -8.84 4.02
C TYR A 43 -23.09 -9.31 4.34
N LEU A 44 -24.08 -8.81 3.61
CA LEU A 44 -25.48 -9.22 3.83
C LEU A 44 -25.73 -10.68 3.44
N ALA A 45 -25.01 -11.20 2.44
CA ALA A 45 -25.08 -12.60 2.05
C ALA A 45 -24.42 -13.53 3.08
N SER A 46 -23.31 -13.11 3.67
CA SER A 46 -22.58 -13.87 4.71
C SER A 46 -21.99 -12.90 5.73
N SER A 47 -22.78 -12.61 6.77
CA SER A 47 -22.37 -11.72 7.85
C SER A 47 -21.17 -12.28 8.60
N PHE A 48 -20.25 -11.39 8.96
CA PHE A 48 -19.04 -11.71 9.72
C PHE A 48 -18.75 -10.60 10.73
N GLU A 49 -17.89 -10.88 11.69
CA GLU A 49 -17.36 -9.89 12.63
C GLU A 49 -15.83 -9.98 12.57
N GLY A 50 -15.18 -8.82 12.59
CA GLY A 50 -13.75 -8.70 12.39
C GLY A 50 -13.33 -8.57 10.93
N ALA A 51 -12.06 -8.83 10.64
CA ALA A 51 -11.49 -8.65 9.31
C ALA A 51 -11.68 -9.89 8.42
N LYS A 52 -11.91 -9.66 7.13
CA LYS A 52 -12.11 -10.69 6.12
C LYS A 52 -11.59 -10.22 4.77
N LEU A 53 -10.93 -11.12 4.06
CA LEU A 53 -10.60 -10.94 2.66
C LEU A 53 -11.80 -11.36 1.81
N ILE A 54 -12.30 -10.45 0.98
CA ILE A 54 -13.34 -10.70 -0.01
C ILE A 54 -12.67 -10.68 -1.38
N GLU A 55 -12.66 -11.83 -2.06
CA GLU A 55 -12.16 -11.94 -3.41
C GLU A 55 -13.29 -11.61 -4.40
N GLY A 56 -13.11 -10.57 -5.20
CA GLY A 56 -13.93 -10.30 -6.39
C GLY A 56 -13.29 -10.92 -7.64
N GLU A 57 -13.96 -10.74 -8.78
CA GLU A 57 -13.49 -11.28 -10.07
C GLU A 57 -12.11 -10.72 -10.45
N ASP A 58 -11.91 -9.41 -10.25
CA ASP A 58 -10.69 -8.71 -10.69
C ASP A 58 -9.79 -8.22 -9.55
N ARG A 59 -10.32 -8.09 -8.34
CA ARG A 59 -9.63 -7.44 -7.21
C ARG A 59 -9.97 -8.10 -5.88
N LYS A 60 -9.07 -7.95 -4.93
CA LYS A 60 -9.27 -8.38 -3.54
C LYS A 60 -9.64 -7.18 -2.69
N TYR A 61 -10.57 -7.37 -1.76
CA TYR A 61 -11.04 -6.35 -0.84
C TYR A 61 -10.79 -6.80 0.59
N TYR A 62 -9.99 -6.03 1.32
CA TYR A 62 -9.75 -6.26 2.73
C TYR A 62 -10.82 -5.48 3.50
N VAL A 63 -11.74 -6.19 4.13
CA VAL A 63 -12.92 -5.59 4.76
C VAL A 63 -12.94 -5.92 6.24
N VAL A 64 -13.30 -4.97 7.07
CA VAL A 64 -13.49 -5.17 8.50
C VAL A 64 -14.90 -4.79 8.90
N ALA A 65 -15.58 -5.69 9.59
CA ALA A 65 -16.91 -5.47 10.13
C ALA A 65 -16.81 -5.36 11.65
N ILE A 66 -17.23 -4.21 12.22
CA ILE A 66 -17.26 -3.99 13.67
C ILE A 66 -18.68 -3.66 14.09
N THR A 67 -19.23 -4.44 15.01
CA THR A 67 -20.56 -4.22 15.57
C THR A 67 -20.45 -3.59 16.96
N LEU A 68 -21.00 -2.39 17.13
CA LEU A 68 -21.04 -1.70 18.42
C LEU A 68 -22.48 -1.58 18.94
N PRO A 69 -22.69 -1.63 20.27
CA PRO A 69 -23.96 -1.25 20.87
C PRO A 69 -24.21 0.24 20.62
N ASP A 70 -25.45 0.58 20.30
CA ASP A 70 -25.86 1.95 20.05
C ASP A 70 -26.14 2.66 21.39
N GLU A 71 -25.16 3.43 21.87
CA GLU A 71 -25.24 4.12 23.16
C GLU A 71 -25.98 5.47 23.09
N SER A 72 -26.43 5.92 21.91
CA SER A 72 -27.14 7.20 21.75
C SER A 72 -27.99 7.23 20.48
N LYS A 73 -29.11 7.96 20.48
CA LYS A 73 -30.07 8.06 19.35
C LYS A 73 -29.52 8.60 18.01
N GLU A 74 -28.22 8.76 17.85
CA GLU A 74 -27.54 9.17 16.62
C GLU A 74 -26.42 8.17 16.28
N PRO A 75 -26.48 7.48 15.12
CA PRO A 75 -25.51 6.47 14.68
C PRO A 75 -24.15 7.05 14.24
N SER A 76 -23.85 8.31 14.60
CA SER A 76 -22.74 9.11 14.07
C SER A 76 -22.07 10.00 15.11
N SER A 77 -22.15 9.67 16.41
CA SER A 77 -21.30 10.37 17.37
C SER A 77 -19.83 10.11 17.00
N GLU A 78 -19.03 11.16 16.87
CA GLU A 78 -17.60 11.10 16.53
C GLU A 78 -16.83 10.10 17.43
N LYS A 79 -17.29 9.96 18.67
CA LYS A 79 -16.78 8.99 19.65
C LYS A 79 -17.05 7.52 19.29
N GLN A 80 -18.21 7.20 18.74
CA GLN A 80 -18.52 5.84 18.28
C GLN A 80 -17.70 5.48 17.04
N LEU A 81 -17.55 6.42 16.10
CA LEU A 81 -16.75 6.20 14.89
C LEU A 81 -15.29 5.95 15.22
N THR A 82 -14.67 6.78 16.06
CA THR A 82 -13.29 6.60 16.51
C THR A 82 -13.08 5.27 17.26
N THR A 83 -14.06 4.84 18.06
CA THR A 83 -14.03 3.53 18.73
C THR A 83 -14.12 2.37 17.71
N ALA A 84 -14.98 2.51 16.70
CA ALA A 84 -15.13 1.53 15.64
C ALA A 84 -13.86 1.44 14.78
N GLU A 85 -13.24 2.57 14.46
CA GLU A 85 -11.97 2.65 13.74
C GLU A 85 -10.84 1.97 14.50
N HIS A 86 -10.63 2.28 15.78
CA HIS A 86 -9.58 1.63 16.58
C HIS A 86 -9.76 0.11 16.64
N LYS A 87 -10.99 -0.37 16.86
CA LYS A 87 -11.28 -1.81 16.85
C LYS A 87 -11.10 -2.43 15.46
N ALA A 88 -11.42 -1.69 14.40
CA ALA A 88 -11.22 -2.16 13.05
C ALA A 88 -9.73 -2.29 12.72
N GLU A 89 -8.90 -1.33 13.12
CA GLU A 89 -7.44 -1.40 12.99
C GLU A 89 -6.86 -2.61 13.72
N GLU A 90 -7.28 -2.85 14.97
CA GLU A 90 -6.82 -3.98 15.77
C GLU A 90 -7.25 -5.33 15.17
N SER A 91 -8.50 -5.42 14.69
CA SER A 91 -9.00 -6.62 14.03
C SER A 91 -8.29 -6.89 12.69
N ALA A 92 -8.00 -5.83 11.92
CA ALA A 92 -7.22 -5.96 10.69
C ALA A 92 -5.80 -6.43 10.98
N ARG A 93 -5.13 -5.84 11.98
CA ARG A 93 -3.75 -6.19 12.35
C ARG A 93 -3.63 -7.63 12.82
N SER A 94 -4.58 -8.10 13.62
CA SER A 94 -4.60 -9.50 14.10
C SER A 94 -4.87 -10.51 12.98
N THR A 95 -5.73 -10.17 12.01
CA THR A 95 -6.12 -11.09 10.94
C THR A 95 -5.11 -11.14 9.81
N PHE A 96 -4.59 -9.98 9.39
CA PHE A 96 -3.67 -9.89 8.25
C PHE A 96 -2.19 -9.97 8.68
N ALA A 97 -1.92 -9.95 9.99
CA ALA A 97 -0.57 -9.94 10.56
C ALA A 97 0.32 -8.79 10.03
N GLU A 98 -0.29 -7.71 9.56
CA GLU A 98 0.39 -6.52 9.07
C GLU A 98 -0.46 -5.26 9.32
N PRO A 99 0.15 -4.06 9.38
CA PRO A 99 -0.59 -2.81 9.55
C PRO A 99 -1.34 -2.40 8.28
N CYS A 100 -2.47 -1.73 8.45
CA CYS A 100 -3.21 -1.08 7.37
C CYS A 100 -2.77 0.38 7.23
N ILE A 101 -2.46 0.80 6.00
CA ILE A 101 -2.04 2.17 5.70
C ILE A 101 -3.22 3.11 5.56
N LYS A 102 -4.36 2.57 5.12
CA LYS A 102 -5.61 3.31 4.97
C LYS A 102 -6.75 2.48 5.52
N LEU A 103 -7.60 3.13 6.32
CA LEU A 103 -8.85 2.59 6.81
C LEU A 103 -9.95 3.58 6.39
N GLU A 104 -10.90 3.13 5.58
CA GLU A 104 -11.98 3.97 5.07
C GLU A 104 -13.33 3.34 5.41
N MET A 105 -14.16 4.06 6.18
CA MET A 105 -15.52 3.63 6.44
C MET A 105 -16.33 3.62 5.13
N LEU A 106 -16.92 2.48 4.82
CA LEU A 106 -17.82 2.30 3.67
C LEU A 106 -19.26 2.62 4.04
N VAL A 107 -19.77 2.02 5.12
CA VAL A 107 -21.17 2.14 5.52
C VAL A 107 -21.36 1.79 7.00
N ALA A 108 -22.27 2.50 7.67
CA ALA A 108 -22.82 2.14 8.97
C ALA A 108 -24.23 1.56 8.78
N MET A 109 -24.48 0.37 9.33
CA MET A 109 -25.74 -0.35 9.21
C MET A 109 -26.37 -0.48 10.60
N PRO A 110 -27.34 0.37 10.95
CA PRO A 110 -28.05 0.25 12.21
C PRO A 110 -29.06 -0.91 12.16
N ASP A 111 -28.99 -1.80 13.14
CA ASP A 111 -30.01 -2.81 13.44
C ASP A 111 -31.03 -2.21 14.41
N GLN A 112 -32.14 -1.72 13.84
CA GLN A 112 -33.28 -1.12 14.56
C GLN A 112 -33.89 -2.08 15.60
N GLY A 113 -33.74 -3.40 15.43
CA GLY A 113 -34.27 -4.40 16.36
C GLY A 113 -33.36 -4.65 17.57
N LYS A 114 -32.05 -4.46 17.42
CA LYS A 114 -31.06 -4.86 18.45
C LYS A 114 -30.29 -3.70 19.08
N LYS A 115 -30.56 -2.44 18.70
CA LYS A 115 -29.80 -1.25 19.13
C LYS A 115 -28.29 -1.47 18.94
N LYS A 116 -27.91 -1.94 17.76
CA LYS A 116 -26.52 -2.18 17.38
C LYS A 116 -26.27 -1.55 16.03
N THR A 117 -25.07 -1.03 15.82
CA THR A 117 -24.64 -0.51 14.53
C THR A 117 -23.42 -1.28 14.08
N THR A 118 -23.50 -1.87 12.89
CA THR A 118 -22.36 -2.52 12.25
C THR A 118 -21.72 -1.56 11.28
N PHE A 119 -20.45 -1.26 11.51
CA PHE A 119 -19.60 -0.45 10.65
C PHE A 119 -18.79 -1.36 9.73
N LEU A 120 -18.85 -1.10 8.43
CA LEU A 120 -17.98 -1.75 7.45
C LEU A 120 -16.88 -0.79 7.06
N PHE A 121 -15.65 -1.24 7.18
CA PHE A 121 -14.45 -0.53 6.77
C PHE A 121 -13.76 -1.26 5.63
N LEU A 122 -13.23 -0.49 4.69
CA LEU A 122 -12.27 -0.95 3.70
C LEU A 122 -10.87 -0.65 4.23
N CYS A 123 -10.05 -1.70 4.32
CA CYS A 123 -8.66 -1.63 4.69
C CYS A 123 -7.79 -1.69 3.45
N GLN A 124 -6.65 -1.00 3.49
CA GLN A 124 -5.56 -1.21 2.55
C GLN A 124 -4.31 -1.66 3.33
N PRO A 125 -3.93 -2.94 3.25
CA PRO A 125 -2.71 -3.44 3.88
C PRO A 125 -1.45 -2.77 3.32
N LEU A 126 -0.41 -2.69 4.15
CA LEU A 126 0.87 -2.11 3.76
C LEU A 126 1.51 -2.86 2.59
N SER A 127 1.47 -4.20 2.58
CA SER A 127 1.98 -5.02 1.49
C SER A 127 1.37 -4.64 0.13
N GLU A 128 0.05 -4.54 0.06
CA GLU A 128 -0.67 -4.20 -1.16
C GLU A 128 -0.37 -2.76 -1.61
N PHE A 129 -0.36 -1.80 -0.68
CA PHE A 129 0.01 -0.42 -0.99
C PHE A 129 1.41 -0.34 -1.62
N VAL A 130 2.40 -1.03 -1.05
CA VAL A 130 3.77 -1.04 -1.55
C VAL A 130 3.87 -1.71 -2.92
N VAL A 131 3.16 -2.83 -3.14
CA VAL A 131 3.14 -3.53 -4.43
C VAL A 131 2.52 -2.66 -5.52
N ILE A 132 1.39 -2.01 -5.25
CA ILE A 132 0.73 -1.10 -6.21
C ILE A 132 1.67 0.07 -6.53
N THR A 133 2.24 0.69 -5.49
CA THR A 133 3.18 1.81 -5.65
C THR A 133 4.40 1.41 -6.48
N TYR A 134 4.97 0.22 -6.24
CA TYR A 134 6.09 -0.28 -7.02
C TYR A 134 5.72 -0.57 -8.47
N LYS A 135 4.56 -1.16 -8.73
CA LYS A 135 4.09 -1.43 -10.11
C LYS A 135 3.88 -0.15 -10.91
N GLN A 136 3.46 0.94 -10.25
CA GLN A 136 3.35 2.26 -10.88
C GLN A 136 4.73 2.90 -11.10
N GLN A 137 5.59 2.83 -10.09
CA GLN A 137 6.94 3.39 -10.15
C GLN A 137 7.94 2.46 -9.44
N PRO A 138 8.65 1.61 -10.20
CA PRO A 138 9.65 0.71 -9.62
C PRO A 138 10.75 1.49 -8.89
N PHE A 139 11.19 0.96 -7.75
CA PHE A 139 12.28 1.54 -6.96
C PHE A 139 13.12 0.46 -6.30
N ASP A 140 14.40 0.77 -6.06
CA ASP A 140 15.33 -0.05 -5.28
C ASP A 140 15.98 0.87 -4.24
N GLY A 141 15.91 0.50 -2.97
CA GLY A 141 16.28 1.36 -1.85
C GLY A 141 15.19 1.54 -0.81
N ALA A 142 15.50 2.36 0.18
CA ALA A 142 14.60 2.65 1.28
C ALA A 142 13.71 3.88 1.02
N LYS A 143 12.46 3.82 1.47
CA LYS A 143 11.46 4.90 1.43
C LYS A 143 10.75 4.98 2.78
N LEU A 144 10.38 6.19 3.17
CA LEU A 144 9.54 6.43 4.35
C LEU A 144 8.09 6.65 3.90
N ILE A 145 7.17 5.88 4.45
CA ILE A 145 5.72 6.04 4.27
C ILE A 145 5.15 6.56 5.59
N THR A 146 4.62 7.78 5.58
CA THR A 146 4.03 8.39 6.77
C THR A 146 2.52 8.33 6.68
N THR A 147 1.89 7.71 7.68
CA THR A 147 0.44 7.81 7.94
C THR A 147 0.19 8.83 9.06
N PRO A 148 -1.06 9.24 9.32
CA PRO A 148 -1.37 10.11 10.44
C PRO A 148 -0.83 9.55 11.77
N ASN A 149 -1.06 8.25 12.01
CA ASN A 149 -0.79 7.60 13.29
C ASN A 149 0.61 6.97 13.39
N SER A 150 1.26 6.64 12.28
CA SER A 150 2.52 5.88 12.29
C SER A 150 3.38 6.23 11.08
N SER A 151 4.67 5.90 11.16
CA SER A 151 5.57 6.00 10.01
C SER A 151 6.18 4.62 9.75
N TYR A 152 6.34 4.25 8.49
CA TYR A 152 6.86 2.95 8.09
C TYR A 152 8.07 3.15 7.19
N LEU A 153 9.21 2.60 7.62
CA LEU A 153 10.39 2.51 6.78
C LEU A 153 10.26 1.26 5.90
N ILE A 154 10.19 1.44 4.59
CA ILE A 154 10.13 0.36 3.61
C ILE A 154 11.46 0.27 2.88
N SER A 155 11.99 -0.93 2.72
CA SER A 155 13.20 -1.21 1.96
C SER A 155 12.88 -2.19 0.84
N GLY A 156 12.98 -1.72 -0.40
CA GLY A 156 12.72 -2.51 -1.60
C GLY A 156 14.01 -2.97 -2.26
N VAL A 157 14.17 -4.27 -2.48
CA VAL A 157 15.37 -4.86 -3.09
C VAL A 157 14.97 -5.71 -4.29
N THR A 158 15.57 -5.44 -5.45
CA THR A 158 15.35 -6.25 -6.65
C THR A 158 16.59 -7.09 -6.95
N LEU A 159 16.44 -8.41 -7.04
CA LEU A 159 17.53 -9.35 -7.31
C LEU A 159 17.29 -10.14 -8.59
N GLU A 160 18.35 -10.47 -9.33
CA GLU A 160 18.24 -11.33 -10.52
C GLU A 160 18.37 -12.81 -10.15
N ASN A 161 17.42 -13.63 -10.61
CA ASN A 161 17.37 -15.05 -10.25
C ASN A 161 18.61 -15.83 -10.72
N LYS A 162 19.21 -15.44 -11.86
CA LYS A 162 20.38 -16.13 -12.44
C LYS A 162 21.67 -15.97 -11.65
N LYS A 163 21.74 -15.00 -10.73
CA LYS A 163 22.96 -14.68 -9.95
C LYS A 163 23.11 -15.55 -8.70
N TYR A 164 22.09 -16.32 -8.31
CA TYR A 164 22.06 -17.02 -7.03
C TYR A 164 21.86 -18.53 -7.21
N ALA A 165 22.65 -19.32 -6.47
CA ALA A 165 22.61 -20.78 -6.53
C ALA A 165 21.37 -21.39 -5.86
N SER A 166 20.73 -20.68 -4.92
CA SER A 166 19.53 -21.15 -4.23
C SER A 166 18.63 -20.00 -3.79
N ALA A 167 17.34 -20.28 -3.63
CA ALA A 167 16.36 -19.32 -3.11
C ALA A 167 16.70 -18.85 -1.69
N ALA A 168 17.23 -19.75 -0.84
CA ALA A 168 17.65 -19.40 0.52
C ALA A 168 18.84 -18.43 0.53
N MET A 169 19.80 -18.57 -0.39
CA MET A 169 20.91 -17.62 -0.54
C MET A 169 20.39 -16.25 -0.99
N MET A 170 19.46 -16.22 -1.94
CA MET A 170 18.84 -15.00 -2.43
C MET A 170 18.02 -14.28 -1.34
N ASP A 171 17.21 -15.01 -0.57
CA ASP A 171 16.43 -14.46 0.55
C ASP A 171 17.35 -13.82 1.62
N ARG A 172 18.50 -14.44 1.92
CA ARG A 172 19.51 -13.88 2.83
C ARG A 172 20.16 -12.61 2.26
N VAL A 173 20.56 -12.63 0.99
CA VAL A 173 21.16 -11.46 0.33
C VAL A 173 20.17 -10.31 0.25
N ALA A 174 18.90 -10.59 -0.04
CA ALA A 174 17.82 -9.60 -0.04
C ALA A 174 17.68 -8.95 1.35
N GLN A 175 17.65 -9.77 2.41
CA GLN A 175 17.54 -9.28 3.77
C GLN A 175 18.74 -8.41 4.18
N ILE A 176 19.97 -8.82 3.85
CA ILE A 176 21.19 -8.06 4.15
C ILE A 176 21.19 -6.73 3.40
N LYS A 177 20.88 -6.73 2.10
CA LYS A 177 20.77 -5.50 1.30
C LYS A 177 19.69 -4.57 1.82
N ALA A 178 18.53 -5.11 2.18
CA ALA A 178 17.43 -4.32 2.71
C ALA A 178 17.79 -3.63 4.03
N LYS A 179 18.45 -4.36 4.94
CA LYS A 179 18.99 -3.82 6.20
C LYS A 179 20.02 -2.73 5.94
N SER A 180 20.96 -2.96 5.01
CA SER A 180 21.97 -1.98 4.62
C SER A 180 21.34 -0.70 4.08
N GLN A 181 20.38 -0.80 3.15
CA GLN A 181 19.66 0.37 2.60
C GLN A 181 18.87 1.13 3.68
N ALA A 182 18.23 0.40 4.59
CA ALA A 182 17.50 0.99 5.72
C ALA A 182 18.45 1.71 6.69
N SER A 183 19.61 1.12 7.02
CA SER A 183 20.65 1.74 7.86
C SER A 183 21.20 3.03 7.22
N ILE A 184 21.51 3.02 5.92
CA ILE A 184 21.99 4.23 5.21
C ILE A 184 20.93 5.33 5.28
N PHE A 185 19.68 5.00 4.98
CA PHE A 185 18.59 5.96 4.94
C PHE A 185 18.28 6.56 6.32
N PHE A 186 18.33 5.75 7.37
CA PHE A 186 17.97 6.18 8.73
C PHE A 186 19.13 6.88 9.46
N ASN A 187 20.38 6.45 9.24
CA ASN A 187 21.54 6.93 10.00
C ASN A 187 22.49 7.84 9.21
N GLY A 188 22.29 8.02 7.90
CA GLY A 188 23.20 8.80 7.04
C GLY A 188 24.62 8.22 6.91
N SER A 189 24.82 6.95 7.28
CA SER A 189 26.14 6.32 7.31
C SER A 189 26.63 5.95 5.89
N THR A 190 27.83 6.39 5.53
CA THR A 190 28.56 5.98 4.32
C THR A 190 29.10 4.57 4.49
N ILE A 191 28.55 3.59 3.76
CA ILE A 191 29.11 2.23 3.69
C ILE A 191 30.19 2.18 2.62
N SER A 192 31.44 1.91 3.01
CA SER A 192 32.49 1.51 2.08
C SER A 192 32.30 0.03 1.71
N SER A 193 31.97 -0.26 0.46
CA SER A 193 31.93 -1.64 -0.05
C SER A 193 33.29 -1.99 -0.64
N ASP A 194 34.09 -2.78 0.09
CA ASP A 194 35.37 -3.28 -0.43
C ASP A 194 35.15 -4.65 -1.10
N MET A 195 35.34 -4.71 -2.43
CA MET A 195 35.37 -5.98 -3.15
C MET A 195 36.73 -6.65 -2.93
N ILE A 196 36.80 -7.68 -2.09
CA ILE A 196 38.02 -8.49 -1.96
C ILE A 196 38.03 -9.54 -3.07
N ILE A 197 38.83 -9.30 -4.10
CA ILE A 197 39.16 -10.30 -5.12
C ILE A 197 40.29 -11.17 -4.55
N THR A 198 39.98 -12.39 -4.12
CA THR A 198 41.01 -13.36 -3.72
C THR A 198 41.49 -14.14 -4.93
N THR A 199 42.68 -13.83 -5.45
CA THR A 199 43.33 -14.64 -6.47
C THR A 199 44.11 -15.77 -5.81
N SER A 200 43.47 -16.91 -5.54
CA SER A 200 44.21 -18.15 -5.31
C SER A 200 44.62 -18.72 -6.66
N GLY A 201 45.93 -18.88 -6.86
CA GLY A 201 46.48 -19.45 -8.08
C GLY A 201 45.82 -20.79 -8.40
N ARG A 202 45.25 -20.88 -9.62
CA ARG A 202 44.54 -22.01 -10.27
C ARG A 202 43.02 -22.09 -10.00
N LYS A 203 42.27 -21.44 -10.90
CA LYS A 203 40.86 -21.69 -11.32
C LYS A 203 39.78 -21.84 -10.23
N LYS A 204 39.24 -20.70 -9.77
CA LYS A 204 37.80 -20.32 -9.75
C LYS A 204 37.68 -18.95 -9.06
N ASP A 205 37.18 -17.94 -9.76
CA ASP A 205 36.92 -16.63 -9.18
C ASP A 205 35.74 -16.72 -8.21
N ASN A 206 36.02 -16.90 -6.93
CA ASN A 206 35.01 -16.77 -5.88
C ASN A 206 35.01 -15.31 -5.40
N ALA A 207 34.16 -14.48 -6.01
CA ALA A 207 33.90 -13.14 -5.50
C ALA A 207 33.15 -13.27 -4.16
N SER A 208 33.81 -12.93 -3.06
CA SER A 208 33.20 -12.88 -1.74
C SER A 208 33.01 -11.41 -1.35
N GLU A 209 31.76 -10.93 -1.39
CA GLU A 209 31.41 -9.60 -0.89
C GLU A 209 31.47 -9.62 0.64
N MET A 210 32.37 -8.84 1.23
CA MET A 210 32.44 -8.64 2.68
C MET A 210 32.05 -7.20 3.00
N ILE A 211 30.85 -7.03 3.57
CA ILE A 211 30.34 -5.72 3.98
C ILE A 211 30.83 -5.44 5.41
N ARG A 212 31.63 -4.38 5.59
CA ARG A 212 32.00 -3.85 6.92
C ARG A 212 31.20 -2.58 7.20
N GLU A 213 30.41 -2.61 8.27
CA GLU A 213 29.56 -1.50 8.72
C GLU A 213 30.20 -0.85 9.97
N GLN A 214 30.51 0.44 9.90
CA GLN A 214 30.70 1.27 11.09
C GLN A 214 29.54 2.24 11.18
N SER A 215 28.50 1.86 11.93
CA SER A 215 27.32 2.68 12.12
C SER A 215 26.95 2.76 13.59
N MET A 216 26.77 3.99 14.06
CA MET A 216 26.11 4.24 15.34
C MET A 216 24.62 3.90 15.15
N GLY A 217 24.20 2.73 15.63
CA GLY A 217 22.81 2.29 15.65
C GLY A 217 22.41 1.39 14.47
N PHE A 218 22.57 0.08 14.63
CA PHE A 218 22.01 -0.91 13.71
C PHE A 218 20.48 -0.76 13.64
N VAL A 219 19.88 -0.73 12.44
CA VAL A 219 18.42 -0.80 12.30
C VAL A 219 17.98 -2.25 12.54
N ASP A 220 17.91 -2.63 13.81
CA ASP A 220 17.36 -3.92 14.22
C ASP A 220 15.84 -3.93 14.01
N GLY A 221 15.27 -5.07 13.64
CA GLY A 221 13.82 -5.24 13.49
C GLY A 221 13.21 -4.88 12.11
N LEU A 222 13.95 -5.03 11.00
CA LEU A 222 13.31 -5.11 9.68
C LEU A 222 12.61 -6.46 9.48
N GLU A 223 11.30 -6.43 9.24
CA GLU A 223 10.46 -7.59 8.99
C GLU A 223 10.22 -7.80 7.49
N ASN A 224 9.97 -9.04 7.07
CA ASN A 224 9.59 -9.32 5.69
C ASN A 224 8.13 -8.91 5.47
N LEU A 225 7.89 -8.07 4.46
CA LEU A 225 6.54 -7.60 4.12
C LEU A 225 5.94 -8.45 3.01
N VAL A 226 6.58 -8.46 1.84
CA VAL A 226 6.09 -9.19 0.67
C VAL A 226 7.25 -9.48 -0.28
N LYS A 227 7.16 -10.61 -0.98
CA LYS A 227 8.08 -10.96 -2.08
C LYS A 227 7.30 -11.50 -3.26
N PHE A 228 7.67 -11.08 -4.47
CA PHE A 228 7.06 -11.54 -5.71
C PHE A 228 8.08 -11.61 -6.84
N ASP A 229 7.79 -12.46 -7.82
CA ASP A 229 8.61 -12.60 -9.01
C ASP A 229 8.17 -11.62 -10.10
N LEU A 230 9.14 -10.98 -10.75
CA LEU A 230 8.96 -10.08 -11.88
C LEU A 230 9.92 -10.54 -12.99
N ASP A 231 9.38 -11.30 -13.95
CA ASP A 231 10.12 -11.90 -15.05
C ASP A 231 11.34 -12.73 -14.58
N SER A 232 12.55 -12.24 -14.83
CA SER A 232 13.81 -12.88 -14.42
C SER A 232 14.38 -12.34 -13.10
N LYS A 233 13.62 -11.49 -12.41
CA LYS A 233 13.99 -10.84 -11.16
C LYS A 233 13.01 -11.21 -10.07
N LYS A 234 13.46 -11.08 -8.83
CA LYS A 234 12.65 -11.25 -7.64
C LYS A 234 12.74 -9.99 -6.80
N VAL A 235 11.57 -9.46 -6.45
CA VAL A 235 11.43 -8.22 -5.70
C VAL A 235 11.06 -8.57 -4.27
N TYR A 236 11.81 -7.99 -3.34
CA TYR A 236 11.62 -8.17 -1.91
C TYR A 236 11.31 -6.83 -1.27
N PHE A 237 10.30 -6.82 -0.41
CA PHE A 237 10.00 -5.69 0.45
C PHE A 237 10.14 -6.10 1.89
N PHE A 238 10.83 -5.25 2.63
CA PHE A 238 10.97 -5.33 4.07
C PHE A 238 10.46 -4.03 4.67
N TYR A 239 9.94 -4.10 5.90
CA TYR A 239 9.41 -2.94 6.58
C TYR A 239 9.80 -2.88 8.05
N LYS A 240 9.76 -1.68 8.61
CA LYS A 240 9.82 -1.44 10.06
C LYS A 240 8.87 -0.32 10.42
N GLU A 241 8.04 -0.55 11.41
CA GLU A 241 7.19 0.48 12.01
C GLU A 241 8.03 1.38 12.92
N LEU A 242 7.92 2.68 12.69
CA LEU A 242 8.50 3.75 13.48
C LEU A 242 7.35 4.41 14.25
N LYS A 243 7.31 4.17 15.56
CA LYS A 243 6.38 4.89 16.43
C LYS A 243 6.78 6.37 16.43
N LYS A 244 5.80 7.24 16.23
CA LYS A 244 5.96 8.69 16.41
C LYS A 244 6.06 9.03 17.89
#